data_AF-A0A963EXW3-F1
#
_entry.id   AF-A0A963EXW3-F1
#
_cell.length_a   1.000
_cell.length_b   1.000
_cell.length_c   1.000
_cell.angle_alpha   90.00
_cell.angle_beta   90.00
_cell.angle_gamma   90.00
#
_symmetry.space_group_name_H-M   'P 1'
#
loop_
_entity.id
_entity.type
_entity.pdbx_description
1 polymer ?
#
loop_
_entity_poly.entity_id
_entity_poly.type
_entity_poly.pdbx_seq_one_letter_code
_entity_poly.pdbx_strand_id
1 'polypeptide(L)' 'MERLLLPCLLMGLLLTTSPVAWSQPVDPAEIAKQEVEAALRLAPNIENGRRVYMVCTVCHTPEGWGRPDGRYPQIAGQIA' A
#
# COMPACT_ATOMS: atom_id res chain seq x y z
N MET A 1 23.29 33.17 -38.01
CA MET A 1 22.96 32.75 -36.62
C MET A 1 21.57 32.12 -36.52
N GLU A 2 20.62 32.46 -37.39
CA GLU A 2 19.23 31.97 -37.32
C GLU A 2 19.02 30.55 -37.87
N ARG A 3 19.90 30.09 -38.77
CA ARG A 3 19.82 28.75 -39.41
C ARG A 3 20.27 27.59 -38.50
N LEU A 4 20.80 27.89 -37.30
CA LEU A 4 21.19 26.89 -36.30
C LEU A 4 20.15 26.74 -35.18
N LEU A 5 19.14 27.62 -35.10
CA LEU A 5 18.14 27.60 -34.03
C LEU A 5 17.01 26.58 -34.29
N LEU A 6 16.67 26.37 -35.57
CA LEU A 6 15.63 25.44 -35.99
C LEU A 6 15.97 23.94 -35.73
N PRO A 7 17.20 23.44 -35.98
CA PRO A 7 17.55 22.07 -35.61
C PRO A 7 17.60 21.85 -34.08
N CYS A 8 17.94 22.87 -33.30
CA CYS A 8 17.90 22.79 -31.83
C CYS A 8 16.47 22.69 -31.27
N LEU A 9 15.52 23.42 -31.87
CA LEU A 9 14.09 23.34 -31.51
C LEU A 9 13.48 21.98 -31.87
N LEU A 10 13.85 21.40 -33.02
CA LEU A 10 13.40 20.06 -33.42
C LEU A 10 14.02 18.96 -32.56
N MET A 11 15.28 19.11 -32.13
CA MET A 11 15.93 18.15 -31.24
C MET A 11 15.36 18.20 -29.81
N GLY A 12 14.94 19.38 -29.32
CA GLY A 12 14.26 19.51 -28.02
C GLY A 12 12.87 18.86 -27.97
N LEU A 13 12.15 18.79 -29.10
CA LEU A 13 10.82 18.17 -29.18
C LEU A 13 10.86 16.63 -29.15
N LEU A 14 12.00 16.02 -29.49
CA LEU A 14 12.21 14.56 -29.48
C LEU A 14 12.52 14.01 -28.07
N LEU A 15 12.91 14.86 -27.11
CA LEU A 15 13.20 14.42 -25.74
C LEU A 15 11.96 14.35 -24.82
N THR A 16 10.82 14.93 -25.21
CA THR A 16 9.62 14.94 -24.36
C THR A 16 8.65 13.78 -24.62
N THR A 17 8.87 12.99 -25.67
CA THR A 17 7.99 11.87 -26.06
C THR A 17 8.57 10.48 -25.76
N SER A 18 9.76 10.41 -25.14
CA SER A 18 10.33 9.13 -24.73
C SER A 18 9.49 8.52 -23.59
N PRO A 19 8.95 7.30 -23.74
CA PRO A 19 8.22 6.60 -22.68
C PRO A 19 9.14 6.08 -21.57
N VAL A 20 10.36 6.62 -21.45
CA VAL A 20 11.11 6.59 -20.20
C VAL A 20 10.41 7.57 -19.26
N ALA A 21 9.20 7.20 -18.87
CA ALA A 21 8.68 7.52 -17.57
C ALA A 21 9.77 7.05 -16.61
N TRP A 22 10.51 8.02 -16.08
CA TRP A 22 11.19 7.97 -14.79
C TRP A 22 10.67 6.76 -14.03
N SER A 23 11.46 5.68 -13.97
CA SER A 23 11.12 4.54 -13.14
C SER A 23 11.01 5.09 -11.73
N GLN A 24 9.77 5.39 -11.31
CA GLN A 24 9.54 5.90 -9.98
C GLN A 24 10.17 4.87 -9.05
N PRO A 25 11.01 5.28 -8.08
CA PRO A 25 11.42 4.35 -7.05
C PRO A 25 10.12 3.78 -6.49
N VAL A 26 9.96 2.47 -6.61
CA VAL A 26 8.77 1.79 -6.11
C VAL A 26 8.85 1.90 -4.60
N ASP A 27 8.08 2.82 -4.03
CA ASP A 27 8.04 3.04 -2.59
C ASP A 27 7.35 1.83 -1.93
N PRO A 28 8.04 1.08 -1.08
CA PRO A 28 7.43 -0.04 -0.37
C PRO A 28 6.19 0.36 0.43
N ALA A 29 6.12 1.61 0.93
CA ALA A 29 4.96 2.10 1.65
C ALA A 29 3.73 2.24 0.72
N GLU A 30 3.94 2.69 -0.52
CA GLU A 30 2.86 2.83 -1.51
C GLU A 30 2.36 1.45 -1.97
N ILE A 31 3.24 0.46 -2.13
CA ILE A 31 2.80 -0.93 -2.40
C ILE A 31 1.95 -1.46 -1.24
N ALA A 32 2.45 -1.36 0.00
CA ALA A 32 1.75 -1.87 1.17
C ALA A 32 0.36 -1.21 1.32
N LYS A 33 0.26 0.08 1.05
CA LYS A 33 -1.01 0.80 1.03
C LYS A 33 -1.96 0.25 -0.03
N GLN A 34 -1.49 0.05 -1.26
CA GLN A 34 -2.31 -0.51 -2.34
C GLN A 34 -2.80 -1.93 -2.02
N GLU A 35 -1.96 -2.75 -1.40
CA GLU A 35 -2.35 -4.10 -0.93
C GLU A 35 -3.45 -4.04 0.14
N VAL A 36 -3.31 -3.15 1.13
CA VAL A 36 -4.33 -2.94 2.17
C VAL A 36 -5.65 -2.47 1.56
N GLU A 37 -5.60 -1.48 0.66
CA GLU A 37 -6.79 -0.97 -0.03
C GLU A 37 -7.48 -2.04 -0.87
N ALA A 38 -6.71 -2.90 -1.55
CA ALA A 38 -7.25 -4.01 -2.30
C ALA A 38 -7.92 -5.04 -1.38
N ALA A 39 -7.29 -5.38 -0.25
CA ALA A 39 -7.82 -6.34 0.72
C ALA A 39 -9.13 -5.86 1.36
N LEU A 40 -9.25 -4.57 1.70
CA LEU A 40 -10.46 -3.99 2.30
C LEU A 40 -11.70 -4.06 1.40
N ARG A 41 -11.53 -4.26 0.08
CA ARG A 41 -12.64 -4.43 -0.88
C ARG A 41 -13.11 -5.88 -1.02
N LEU A 42 -12.41 -6.85 -0.43
CA LEU A 42 -12.76 -8.26 -0.53
C LEU A 42 -13.74 -8.68 0.58
N ALA A 43 -14.57 -9.69 0.30
CA ALA A 43 -15.36 -10.34 1.34
C ALA A 43 -14.44 -11.15 2.27
N PRO A 44 -14.53 -10.96 3.60
CA PRO A 44 -13.67 -11.69 4.52
C PRO A 44 -14.04 -13.17 4.61
N ASN A 45 -13.04 -14.05 4.70
CA ASN A 45 -13.24 -15.47 5.01
C ASN A 45 -13.16 -15.66 6.54
N ILE A 46 -14.32 -15.72 7.20
CA ILE A 46 -14.44 -15.78 8.66
C ILE A 46 -13.79 -17.03 9.25
N GLU A 47 -13.98 -18.19 8.61
CA GLU A 47 -13.42 -19.45 9.11
C GLU A 47 -11.89 -19.46 9.04
N ASN A 48 -11.34 -18.94 7.93
CA ASN A 48 -9.90 -18.74 7.81
C ASN A 48 -9.39 -17.73 8.85
N GLY A 49 -10.11 -16.62 9.04
CA GLY A 49 -9.80 -15.61 10.05
C GLY A 49 -9.72 -16.19 11.45
N ARG A 50 -10.68 -17.03 11.84
CA ARG A 50 -10.70 -17.74 13.13
C ARG A 50 -9.47 -18.63 13.33
N ARG A 51 -9.07 -19.38 12.30
CA ARG A 51 -7.88 -20.24 12.34
C ARG A 51 -6.59 -19.43 12.48
N VAL A 52 -6.47 -18.32 11.75
CA VAL A 52 -5.31 -17.41 11.84
C VAL A 52 -5.28 -16.73 13.21
N TYR A 53 -6.43 -16.31 13.73
CA TYR A 53 -6.56 -15.60 15.00
C TYR A 53 -6.01 -16.38 16.20
N MET A 54 -5.95 -17.71 16.12
CA MET A 54 -5.45 -18.59 17.19
C MET A 54 -4.08 -18.15 17.73
N VAL A 55 -3.15 -17.73 16.87
CA VAL A 55 -1.81 -17.27 17.32
C VAL A 55 -1.87 -15.92 18.03
N CYS A 56 -2.87 -15.10 17.71
CA CYS A 56 -3.09 -13.78 18.29
C CYS A 56 -3.70 -13.86 19.69
N THR A 57 -4.46 -14.94 19.98
CA THR A 57 -5.17 -15.12 21.26
C THR A 57 -4.25 -15.11 22.48
N VAL A 58 -2.97 -15.50 22.31
CA VAL A 58 -1.96 -15.50 23.39
C VAL A 58 -1.79 -14.11 24.00
N CYS A 59 -1.92 -13.06 23.17
CA CYS A 59 -1.72 -11.68 23.57
C CYS A 59 -3.04 -10.89 23.62
N HIS A 60 -3.92 -11.11 22.65
CA HIS A 60 -5.15 -10.34 22.46
C HIS A 60 -6.40 -10.98 23.07
N THR A 61 -6.23 -12.12 23.75
CA THR A 61 -7.30 -12.95 24.32
C THR A 61 -8.22 -13.58 23.26
N PRO A 62 -9.00 -14.63 23.60
CA PRO A 62 -9.95 -15.24 22.67
C PRO A 62 -11.02 -14.27 22.13
N GLU A 63 -11.40 -13.27 22.92
CA GLU A 63 -12.43 -12.28 22.60
C GLU A 63 -11.87 -11.06 21.83
N GLY A 64 -10.55 -10.87 21.81
CA GLY A 64 -9.92 -9.72 21.15
C GLY A 64 -9.96 -8.44 21.97
N TRP A 65 -10.19 -8.54 23.29
CA TRP A 65 -10.19 -7.40 24.20
C TRP A 65 -8.78 -6.91 24.55
N GLY A 66 -7.76 -7.75 24.37
CA GLY A 66 -6.41 -7.41 24.78
C GLY A 66 -6.21 -7.44 26.30
N ARG A 67 -5.14 -6.82 26.77
CA ARG A 67 -4.78 -6.76 28.19
C ARG A 67 -5.25 -5.44 28.83
N PRO A 68 -5.63 -5.45 30.12
CA PRO A 68 -6.00 -4.24 30.85
C PRO A 68 -4.89 -3.18 30.93
N ASP A 69 -3.62 -3.59 30.83
CA ASP A 69 -2.46 -2.70 30.81
C ASP A 69 -2.20 -2.04 29.45
N GLY A 70 -2.97 -2.37 28.41
CA GLY A 70 -2.87 -1.80 27.07
C GLY A 70 -1.66 -2.27 26.25
N ARG A 71 -0.79 -3.14 26.79
CA ARG A 71 0.40 -3.65 26.06
C ARG A 71 0.00 -4.47 24.83
N TYR A 72 -1.13 -5.15 24.92
CA TYR A 72 -1.81 -5.76 23.78
C TYR A 72 -3.20 -5.14 23.72
N PRO A 73 -3.47 -4.22 22.80
CA PRO A 73 -4.72 -3.49 22.77
C PRO A 73 -5.89 -4.36 22.31
N GLN A 74 -7.10 -3.85 22.52
CA GLN A 74 -8.31 -4.40 21.92
C GLN A 74 -8.20 -4.34 20.39
N ILE A 75 -8.46 -5.47 19.74
CA ILE A 75 -8.48 -5.59 18.27
C ILE A 75 -9.85 -6.02 17.72
N ALA A 76 -10.79 -6.40 18.60
CA ALA A 76 -12.19 -6.64 18.26
C ALA A 76 -13.06 -5.39 18.45
N GLY A 77 -14.22 -5.34 17.80
CA GLY A 77 -15.20 -4.25 17.99
C GLY A 77 -14.87 -2.95 17.25
N GLN A 78 -13.89 -2.97 16.33
CA GLN A 78 -13.69 -1.90 15.37
C GLN A 78 -15.01 -1.69 14.62
N ILE A 79 -15.50 -0.45 14.55
CA ILE A 79 -16.68 -0.14 13.74
C ILE A 79 -16.29 -0.33 12.28
N ALA A 80 -16.99 -1.21 11.58
CA ALA A 80 -16.84 -1.39 10.13
C ALA A 80 -17.58 -0.28 9.37
#